data_AF-A0A9D2I1X6-F1
#
_entry.id   AF-A0A9D2I1X6-F1
#
_cell.length_a   1.000
_cell.length_b   1.000
_cell.length_c   1.000
_cell.angle_alpha   90.00
_cell.angle_beta   90.00
_cell.angle_gamma   90.00
#
_symmetry.space_group_name_H-M   'P 1'
#
loop_
_entity.id
_entity.type
_entity.pdbx_description
1 polymer ?
#
loop_
_entity_poly.entity_id
_entity_poly.type
_entity_poly.pdbx_seq_one_letter_code
_entity_poly.pdbx_strand_id
1 'polypeptide(L)'
;MKNFERSNPCLSLCGLNCLLCPMQLGGHCGSCGFGSQSCPIARCILEHEKPEYCSECEEYPCRKYDHIDEWDSFVTHQNQKINLERRQELGTERYNEEQVKRREILDRLLAEYNDGRRKTLFCLAANLLELEELSSLLEEAEEQTRSFSLKERAAYMAEQLRNCAERNRVVLKLRKKGN
;
A
#
# COMPACT_ATOMS: atom_id res chain seq x y z
N MET A 1 -0.72 16.87 -16.48
CA MET A 1 0.50 16.57 -17.27
C MET A 1 0.05 15.83 -18.53
N LYS A 2 0.37 16.32 -19.73
CA LYS A 2 0.06 15.58 -20.97
C LYS A 2 1.13 14.49 -21.19
N ASN A 3 0.72 13.30 -21.59
CA ASN A 3 1.59 12.19 -22.01
C ASN A 3 2.58 11.69 -20.95
N PHE A 4 2.24 11.81 -19.66
CA PHE A 4 2.98 11.11 -18.61
C PHE A 4 2.29 9.77 -18.34
N GLU A 5 2.93 8.71 -18.80
CA GLU A 5 2.45 7.34 -18.69
C GLU A 5 3.51 6.50 -17.97
N ARG A 6 3.07 5.48 -17.25
CA ARG A 6 3.94 4.50 -16.60
C ARG A 6 3.40 3.11 -16.87
N SER A 7 4.29 2.13 -16.91
CA SER A 7 3.92 0.73 -17.13
C SER A 7 3.61 -0.02 -15.84
N ASN A 8 4.14 0.44 -14.69
CA ASN A 8 3.94 -0.24 -13.40
C ASN A 8 2.86 0.44 -12.53
N PRO A 9 1.66 -0.18 -12.39
CA PRO A 9 0.62 0.30 -11.47
C PRO A 9 0.83 -0.18 -10.02
N CYS A 10 1.73 -1.12 -9.76
CA CYS A 10 1.90 -1.73 -8.43
C CYS A 10 2.50 -0.76 -7.42
N LEU A 11 3.56 -0.07 -7.85
CA LEU A 11 4.35 0.85 -7.04
C LEU A 11 4.37 2.23 -7.69
N SER A 12 4.04 3.25 -6.91
CA SER A 12 4.13 4.64 -7.34
C SER A 12 5.59 5.02 -7.59
N LEU A 13 5.82 6.02 -8.46
CA LEU A 13 7.16 6.57 -8.68
C LEU A 13 7.82 7.02 -7.37
N CYS A 14 7.02 7.42 -6.38
CA CYS A 14 7.53 7.91 -5.11
C CYS A 14 7.61 6.84 -4.00
N GLY A 15 7.25 5.59 -4.27
CA GLY A 15 7.38 4.48 -3.30
C GLY A 15 6.09 4.05 -2.57
N LEU A 16 4.93 4.57 -2.97
CA LEU A 16 3.64 4.14 -2.39
C LEU A 16 3.12 2.89 -3.10
N ASN A 17 2.65 1.90 -2.34
CA ASN A 17 2.03 0.70 -2.91
C ASN A 17 0.62 1.00 -3.45
N CYS A 18 0.56 1.59 -4.65
CA CYS A 18 -0.66 2.03 -5.31
C CYS A 18 -1.68 0.90 -5.47
N LEU A 19 -1.23 -0.33 -5.70
CA LEU A 19 -2.12 -1.50 -5.84
C LEU A 19 -2.94 -1.78 -4.58
N LEU A 20 -2.46 -1.33 -3.42
CA LEU A 20 -3.10 -1.52 -2.12
C LEU A 20 -3.85 -0.26 -1.66
N CYS A 21 -3.93 0.76 -2.51
CA CYS A 21 -4.54 2.04 -2.17
C CYS A 21 -6.07 1.96 -2.24
N PRO A 22 -6.80 2.47 -1.23
CA PRO A 22 -8.26 2.56 -1.24
C PRO A 22 -8.85 3.26 -2.48
N MET A 23 -8.13 4.23 -3.04
CA MET A 23 -8.56 4.99 -4.22
C MET A 23 -8.44 4.17 -5.50
N GLN A 24 -7.41 3.33 -5.61
CA GLN A 24 -7.24 2.46 -6.77
C GLN A 24 -8.19 1.26 -6.69
N LEU A 25 -8.39 0.69 -5.50
CA LEU A 25 -9.44 -0.29 -5.21
C LEU A 25 -10.85 0.20 -5.59
N GLY A 26 -11.13 1.50 -5.37
CA GLY A 26 -12.42 2.11 -5.70
C GLY A 26 -12.57 2.56 -7.16
N GLY A 27 -11.55 2.35 -8.02
CA GLY A 27 -11.57 2.84 -9.40
C GLY A 27 -11.46 4.36 -9.54
N HIS A 28 -11.16 5.08 -8.47
CA HIS A 28 -11.03 6.54 -8.47
C HIS A 28 -9.60 7.02 -8.83
N CYS A 29 -8.63 6.10 -8.89
CA CYS A 29 -7.25 6.39 -9.22
C CYS A 29 -6.66 5.25 -10.06
N GLY A 30 -6.03 5.58 -11.19
CA GLY A 30 -5.33 4.59 -12.02
C GLY A 30 -3.89 4.29 -11.57
N SER A 31 -3.39 4.93 -10.50
CA SER A 31 -1.96 5.02 -10.11
C SER A 31 -1.20 6.14 -10.84
N CYS A 32 0.07 6.34 -10.47
CA CYS A 32 0.95 7.30 -11.13
C CYS A 32 1.01 7.05 -12.64
N GLY A 33 0.75 8.08 -13.45
CA GLY A 33 0.77 7.96 -14.91
C GLY A 33 -0.57 7.55 -15.53
N PHE A 34 -1.59 7.23 -14.72
CA PHE A 34 -2.93 6.86 -15.20
C PHE A 34 -3.98 7.87 -14.70
N GLY A 35 -3.89 9.11 -15.17
CA GLY A 35 -4.83 10.19 -14.85
C GLY A 35 -4.44 11.11 -13.69
N SER A 36 -3.29 10.89 -13.03
CA SER A 36 -2.77 11.75 -11.95
C SER A 36 -2.16 13.06 -12.49
N GLN A 37 -2.98 14.01 -12.94
CA GLN A 37 -2.48 15.19 -13.66
C GLN A 37 -1.80 16.27 -12.80
N SER A 38 -1.94 16.21 -11.46
CA SER A 38 -1.53 17.27 -10.53
C SER A 38 -0.43 16.90 -9.52
N CYS A 39 0.13 15.69 -9.57
CA CYS A 39 1.13 15.25 -8.59
C CYS A 39 2.46 16.05 -8.73
N PRO A 40 2.94 16.75 -7.68
CA PRO A 40 4.19 17.51 -7.74
C PRO A 40 5.43 16.64 -7.99
N ILE A 41 5.45 15.41 -7.45
CA ILE A 41 6.57 14.49 -7.68
C ILE A 41 6.56 13.98 -9.12
N ALA A 42 5.37 13.64 -9.65
CA ALA A 42 5.24 13.25 -11.05
C ALA A 42 5.67 14.37 -12.02
N ARG A 43 5.41 15.64 -11.68
CA ARG A 43 5.91 16.78 -12.45
C ARG A 43 7.43 16.89 -12.36
N CYS A 44 7.98 16.72 -11.16
CA CYS A 44 9.42 16.76 -10.92
C CYS A 44 10.16 15.78 -11.85
N ILE A 45 9.73 14.53 -11.96
CA ILE A 45 10.47 13.56 -12.80
C ILE A 45 10.53 13.94 -14.29
N LEU A 46 9.59 14.77 -14.78
CA LEU A 46 9.63 15.27 -16.16
C LEU A 46 10.76 16.28 -16.39
N GLU A 47 11.25 16.88 -15.30
CA GLU A 47 12.37 17.82 -15.29
C GLU A 47 13.73 17.11 -15.10
N HIS A 48 13.74 15.82 -14.71
CA HIS A 48 14.96 15.04 -14.45
C HIS A 48 14.97 13.75 -15.27
N GLU A 49 15.41 13.73 -16.54
CA GLU A 49 15.58 12.53 -17.42
C GLU A 49 14.47 11.44 -17.44
N LYS A 50 13.34 11.64 -16.75
CA LYS A 50 12.19 10.75 -16.61
C LYS A 50 12.52 9.34 -16.07
N PRO A 51 13.18 9.20 -14.89
CA PRO A 51 13.36 7.90 -14.25
C PRO A 51 11.99 7.29 -13.91
N GLU A 52 11.92 5.97 -13.92
CA GLU A 52 10.68 5.24 -13.63
C GLU A 52 10.30 5.35 -12.15
N TYR A 53 11.30 5.49 -11.28
CA TYR A 53 11.15 5.72 -9.85
C TYR A 53 12.05 6.86 -9.37
N CYS A 54 11.63 7.57 -8.32
CA CYS A 54 12.48 8.59 -7.73
C CYS A 54 13.83 8.05 -7.25
N SER A 55 13.91 6.78 -6.83
CA SER A 55 15.16 6.16 -6.41
C SER A 55 16.18 5.94 -7.53
N GLU A 56 15.82 6.20 -8.77
CA GLU A 56 16.68 6.15 -9.96
C GLU A 56 17.11 7.56 -10.43
N CYS A 57 16.65 8.63 -9.76
CA CYS A 57 17.12 9.98 -10.03
C CYS A 57 18.51 10.18 -9.42
N GLU A 58 19.41 10.85 -10.14
CA GLU A 58 20.78 11.15 -9.65
C GLU A 58 20.79 12.00 -8.36
N GLU A 59 19.75 12.80 -8.13
CA GLU A 59 19.61 13.60 -6.92
C GLU A 59 19.00 12.83 -5.75
N TYR A 60 18.64 11.55 -5.92
CA TYR A 60 18.00 10.77 -4.87
C TYR A 60 19.01 10.26 -3.82
N PRO A 61 18.68 10.32 -2.52
CA PRO A 61 17.53 10.98 -1.92
C PRO A 61 17.68 12.52 -1.92
N CYS A 62 16.66 13.24 -2.41
CA CYS A 62 16.66 14.70 -2.42
C CYS A 62 15.79 15.26 -1.29
N ARG A 63 15.83 16.60 -1.07
CA ARG A 63 15.04 17.31 -0.03
C ARG A 63 13.53 17.01 -0.01
N LYS A 64 12.95 16.50 -1.10
CA LYS A 64 11.54 16.09 -1.13
C LYS A 64 11.27 14.83 -0.28
N TYR A 65 12.31 14.05 -0.01
CA TYR A 65 12.25 12.80 0.76
C TYR A 65 12.50 12.98 2.26
N ASP A 66 12.97 14.14 2.71
CA ASP A 66 13.27 14.39 4.14
C ASP A 66 12.08 14.04 5.05
N HIS A 67 10.87 14.42 4.65
CA HIS A 67 9.65 14.28 5.46
C HIS A 67 8.48 13.62 4.69
N ILE A 68 8.78 12.92 3.59
CA ILE A 68 7.75 12.39 2.67
C ILE A 68 6.83 11.35 3.31
N ASP A 69 7.35 10.66 4.32
CA ASP A 69 6.77 9.56 5.07
C ASP A 69 6.30 9.97 6.47
N GLU A 70 6.23 11.27 6.80
CA GLU A 70 5.69 11.72 8.09
C GLU A 70 4.17 11.59 8.16
N TRP A 71 3.48 11.90 7.06
CA TRP A 71 2.04 12.02 7.00
C TRP A 71 1.48 11.17 5.88
N ASP A 72 0.38 10.50 6.18
CA ASP A 72 -0.31 9.63 5.26
C ASP A 72 -1.40 10.39 4.50
N SER A 73 -1.75 9.87 3.32
CA SER A 73 -2.84 10.38 2.50
C SER A 73 -4.03 9.42 2.55
N PHE A 74 -4.45 8.89 1.39
CA PHE A 74 -5.42 7.80 1.30
C PHE A 74 -4.78 6.44 1.58
N VAL A 75 -3.46 6.34 1.43
CA VAL A 75 -2.63 5.17 1.71
C VAL A 75 -1.54 5.58 2.70
N THR A 76 -1.00 4.61 3.44
CA THR A 76 0.13 4.84 4.34
C THR A 76 1.40 5.17 3.57
N HIS A 77 2.17 6.11 4.09
CA HIS A 77 3.50 6.50 3.61
C HIS A 77 4.61 5.90 4.48
N GLN A 78 4.30 5.16 5.56
CA GLN A 78 5.29 4.66 6.54
C GLN A 78 6.46 3.91 5.90
N ASN A 79 6.18 3.09 4.88
CA ASN A 79 7.18 2.28 4.19
C ASN A 79 7.62 2.92 2.86
N GLN A 80 7.33 4.19 2.60
CA GLN A 80 7.51 4.77 1.26
C GLN A 80 8.96 4.71 0.77
N LYS A 81 9.94 5.01 1.63
CA LYS A 81 11.38 4.88 1.33
C LYS A 81 11.78 3.40 1.24
N ILE A 82 11.39 2.61 2.24
CA ILE A 82 11.68 1.17 2.35
C ILE A 82 11.17 0.40 1.12
N ASN A 83 10.01 0.75 0.59
CA ASN A 83 9.43 0.13 -0.60
C ASN A 83 10.30 0.38 -1.85
N LEU A 84 10.88 1.58 -1.98
CA LEU A 84 11.79 1.89 -3.08
C LEU A 84 13.09 1.10 -2.96
N GLU A 85 13.64 1.00 -1.75
CA GLU A 85 14.84 0.21 -1.44
C GLU A 85 14.60 -1.28 -1.70
N ARG A 86 13.52 -1.85 -1.16
CA ARG A 86 13.15 -3.25 -1.35
C ARG A 86 12.93 -3.58 -2.84
N ARG A 87 12.35 -2.66 -3.62
CA ARG A 87 12.24 -2.82 -5.08
C ARG A 87 13.62 -2.84 -5.75
N GLN A 88 14.56 -1.98 -5.34
CA GLN A 88 15.92 -1.98 -5.87
C GLN A 88 16.67 -3.28 -5.53
N GLU A 89 16.47 -3.81 -4.32
CA GLU A 89 17.09 -5.05 -3.85
C GLU A 89 16.52 -6.31 -4.52
N LEU A 90 15.19 -6.42 -4.60
CA LEU A 90 14.50 -7.61 -5.15
C LEU A 90 14.40 -7.59 -6.67
N GLY A 91 14.48 -6.41 -7.28
CA GLY A 91 14.07 -6.17 -8.65
C GLY A 91 12.56 -5.96 -8.80
N THR A 92 12.18 -5.18 -9.82
CA THR A 92 10.80 -4.74 -10.04
C THR A 92 9.81 -5.89 -10.22
N GLU A 93 10.18 -6.95 -10.94
CA GLU A 93 9.29 -8.09 -11.21
C GLU A 93 8.87 -8.80 -9.91
N ARG A 94 9.85 -9.23 -9.11
CA ARG A 94 9.60 -9.90 -7.82
C ARG A 94 8.86 -9.01 -6.84
N TYR A 95 9.22 -7.72 -6.77
CA TYR A 95 8.48 -6.76 -5.95
C TYR A 95 7.01 -6.70 -6.36
N ASN A 96 6.72 -6.66 -7.66
CA ASN A 96 5.35 -6.63 -8.16
C ASN A 96 4.59 -7.93 -7.85
N GLU A 97 5.23 -9.10 -7.94
CA GLU A 97 4.63 -10.37 -7.53
C GLU A 97 4.21 -10.34 -6.05
N GLU A 98 5.05 -9.80 -5.16
CA GLU A 98 4.68 -9.59 -3.75
C GLU A 98 3.48 -8.66 -3.62
N GLN A 99 3.43 -7.56 -4.38
CA GLN A 99 2.29 -6.63 -4.33
C GLN A 99 0.99 -7.26 -4.85
N VAL A 100 1.06 -8.10 -5.88
CA VAL A 100 -0.11 -8.83 -6.41
C VAL A 100 -0.64 -9.81 -5.36
N LYS A 101 0.22 -10.57 -4.69
CA LYS A 101 -0.20 -11.45 -3.59
C LYS A 101 -0.84 -10.68 -2.44
N ARG A 102 -0.24 -9.55 -2.05
CA ARG A 102 -0.83 -8.64 -1.04
C ARG A 102 -2.21 -8.14 -1.47
N ARG A 103 -2.39 -7.87 -2.77
CA ARG A 103 -3.66 -7.45 -3.35
C ARG A 103 -4.71 -8.55 -3.32
N GLU A 104 -4.35 -9.78 -3.68
CA GLU A 104 -5.26 -10.93 -3.60
C GLU A 104 -5.77 -11.14 -2.17
N ILE A 105 -4.87 -11.08 -1.17
CA ILE A 105 -5.24 -11.15 0.25
C ILE A 105 -6.18 -10.00 0.62
N LEU A 106 -5.86 -8.77 0.21
CA LEU A 106 -6.69 -7.60 0.49
C LEU A 106 -8.09 -7.72 -0.12
N ASP A 107 -8.20 -8.21 -1.35
CA ASP A 107 -9.48 -8.42 -2.03
C ASP A 107 -10.32 -9.47 -1.29
N ARG A 108 -9.71 -10.56 -0.80
CA ARG A 108 -10.39 -11.55 0.05
C ARG A 108 -10.84 -10.99 1.39
N LEU A 109 -9.97 -10.23 2.08
CA LEU A 109 -10.35 -9.53 3.31
C LEU A 109 -11.56 -8.62 3.10
N LEU A 110 -11.59 -7.89 1.98
CA LEU A 110 -12.68 -6.99 1.63
C LEU A 110 -13.97 -7.72 1.24
N ALA A 111 -13.88 -8.87 0.58
CA ALA A 111 -15.04 -9.65 0.15
C ALA A 111 -15.68 -10.42 1.31
N GLU A 112 -14.85 -10.99 2.20
CA GLU A 112 -15.30 -12.01 3.16
C GLU A 112 -15.33 -11.54 4.61
N TYR A 113 -14.56 -10.49 4.95
CA TYR A 113 -14.37 -10.01 6.32
C TYR A 113 -14.76 -8.55 6.52
N ASN A 114 -15.27 -7.86 5.49
CA ASN A 114 -15.64 -6.45 5.60
C ASN A 114 -17.13 -6.28 5.90
N ASP A 115 -17.45 -5.77 7.08
CA ASP A 115 -18.80 -5.37 7.51
C ASP A 115 -19.19 -3.95 7.06
N GLY A 116 -18.42 -3.37 6.12
CA GLY A 116 -18.58 -2.00 5.63
C GLY A 116 -17.78 -0.95 6.43
N ARG A 117 -17.08 -1.33 7.50
CA ARG A 117 -16.37 -0.38 8.39
C ARG A 117 -14.86 -0.65 8.51
N ARG A 118 -14.34 -1.69 7.86
CA ARG A 118 -12.95 -2.17 8.06
C ARG A 118 -12.02 -1.95 6.88
N LYS A 119 -12.47 -1.36 5.77
CA LYS A 119 -11.65 -1.11 4.56
C LYS A 119 -10.28 -0.49 4.89
N THR A 120 -10.24 0.57 5.69
CA THR A 120 -8.98 1.24 6.08
C THR A 120 -8.06 0.32 6.87
N LEU A 121 -8.59 -0.48 7.79
CA LEU A 121 -7.80 -1.43 8.57
C LEU A 121 -7.14 -2.47 7.66
N PHE A 122 -7.91 -3.05 6.72
CA PHE A 122 -7.38 -4.06 5.79
C PHE A 122 -6.35 -3.49 4.84
N CYS A 123 -6.58 -2.27 4.30
CA CYS A 123 -5.59 -1.61 3.45
C CYS A 123 -4.29 -1.33 4.23
N LEU A 124 -4.38 -0.89 5.49
CA LEU A 124 -3.21 -0.67 6.34
C LEU A 124 -2.48 -1.97 6.63
N ALA A 125 -3.20 -3.03 7.00
CA ALA A 125 -2.61 -4.34 7.26
C ALA A 125 -1.85 -4.84 6.02
N ALA A 126 -2.49 -4.86 4.85
CA ALA A 126 -1.87 -5.28 3.60
C ALA A 126 -0.61 -4.48 3.22
N ASN A 127 -0.51 -3.21 3.64
CA ASN A 127 0.67 -2.37 3.39
C ASN A 127 1.79 -2.54 4.42
N LEU A 128 1.46 -2.88 5.67
CA LEU A 128 2.39 -2.72 6.80
C LEU A 128 2.78 -4.03 7.49
N LEU A 129 1.98 -5.09 7.38
CA LEU A 129 2.34 -6.40 7.92
C LEU A 129 3.15 -7.20 6.91
N GLU A 130 3.93 -8.17 7.36
CA GLU A 130 4.65 -9.08 6.47
C GLU A 130 3.69 -9.97 5.68
N LEU A 131 4.05 -10.30 4.44
CA LEU A 131 3.16 -11.01 3.52
C LEU A 131 2.85 -12.42 4.02
N GLU A 132 3.84 -13.09 4.59
CA GLU A 132 3.71 -14.42 5.16
C GLU A 132 2.74 -14.42 6.35
N GLU A 133 2.86 -13.42 7.24
CA GLU A 133 1.94 -13.29 8.38
C GLU A 133 0.51 -13.00 7.94
N LEU A 134 0.32 -12.09 6.97
CA LEU A 134 -0.99 -11.82 6.37
C LEU A 134 -1.64 -13.07 5.78
N SER A 135 -0.85 -13.87 5.05
CA SER A 135 -1.31 -15.12 4.44
C SER A 135 -1.76 -16.11 5.52
N SER A 136 -0.92 -16.34 6.53
CA SER A 136 -1.24 -17.27 7.62
C SER A 136 -2.47 -16.85 8.43
N LEU A 137 -2.63 -15.55 8.71
CA LEU A 137 -3.81 -15.05 9.42
C LEU A 137 -5.10 -15.25 8.62
N LEU A 138 -5.04 -15.10 7.30
CA LEU A 138 -6.19 -15.33 6.42
C LEU A 138 -6.58 -16.81 6.41
N GLU A 139 -5.60 -17.70 6.24
CA GLU A 139 -5.81 -19.16 6.27
C GLU A 139 -6.41 -19.62 7.61
N GLU A 140 -5.87 -19.14 8.73
CA GLU A 140 -6.40 -19.46 10.06
C GLU A 140 -7.83 -18.94 10.24
N ALA A 141 -8.11 -17.71 9.81
CA ALA A 141 -9.44 -17.14 9.92
C ALA A 141 -10.48 -17.89 9.08
N GLU A 142 -10.10 -18.43 7.92
CA GLU A 142 -11.01 -19.24 7.10
C GLU A 142 -11.46 -20.50 7.81
N GLU A 143 -10.58 -21.17 8.55
CA GLU A 143 -10.92 -22.36 9.33
C GLU A 143 -11.74 -22.01 10.58
N GLN A 144 -11.31 -20.99 11.33
CA GLN A 144 -11.90 -20.65 12.62
C GLN A 144 -13.27 -19.98 12.50
N THR A 145 -13.54 -19.31 11.38
CA THR A 145 -14.74 -18.49 11.22
C THR A 145 -15.78 -19.07 10.26
N ARG A 146 -15.68 -20.36 9.89
CA ARG A 146 -16.61 -21.03 8.95
C ARG A 146 -18.08 -20.89 9.32
N SER A 147 -18.40 -20.95 10.61
CA SER A 147 -19.78 -20.86 11.12
C SER A 147 -20.19 -19.44 11.53
N PHE A 148 -19.29 -18.47 11.39
CA PHE A 148 -19.51 -17.11 11.87
C PHE A 148 -20.35 -16.31 10.87
N SER A 149 -21.17 -15.41 11.40
CA SER A 149 -21.77 -14.35 10.60
C SER A 149 -20.71 -13.38 10.06
N LEU A 150 -21.02 -12.62 9.01
CA LEU A 150 -20.09 -11.61 8.46
C LEU A 150 -19.56 -10.64 9.53
N LYS A 151 -20.40 -10.26 10.49
CA LYS A 151 -20.02 -9.35 11.57
C LYS A 151 -19.02 -9.98 12.54
N GLU A 152 -19.20 -11.28 12.85
CA GLU A 152 -18.28 -12.04 13.70
C GLU A 152 -16.96 -12.31 12.97
N ARG A 153 -16.99 -12.68 11.68
CA ARG A 153 -15.79 -12.78 10.82
C ARG A 153 -15.00 -11.47 10.83
N ALA A 154 -15.69 -10.36 10.61
CA ALA A 154 -15.09 -9.03 10.59
C ALA A 154 -14.45 -8.65 11.93
N ALA A 155 -15.11 -8.96 13.04
CA ALA A 155 -14.59 -8.71 14.38
C ALA A 155 -13.34 -9.57 14.66
N TYR A 156 -13.41 -10.86 14.36
CA TYR A 156 -12.31 -11.81 14.51
C TYR A 156 -11.08 -11.37 13.72
N MET A 157 -11.24 -11.14 12.41
CA MET A 157 -10.12 -10.71 11.55
C MET A 157 -9.55 -9.37 11.98
N ALA A 158 -10.39 -8.42 12.40
CA ALA A 158 -9.90 -7.14 12.90
C ALA A 158 -9.07 -7.27 14.19
N GLU A 159 -9.41 -8.22 15.06
CA GLU A 159 -8.64 -8.54 16.25
C GLU A 159 -7.31 -9.21 15.90
N GLN A 160 -7.33 -10.23 15.03
CA GLN A 160 -6.11 -10.93 14.59
C GLN A 160 -5.08 -9.99 13.95
N LEU A 161 -5.54 -9.10 13.05
CA LEU A 161 -4.66 -8.10 12.43
C LEU A 161 -4.07 -7.11 13.45
N ARG A 162 -4.84 -6.72 14.48
CA ARG A 162 -4.35 -5.84 15.55
C ARG A 162 -3.33 -6.53 16.43
N ASN A 163 -3.58 -7.78 16.80
CA ASN A 163 -2.65 -8.57 17.62
C ASN A 163 -1.33 -8.80 16.89
N CYS A 164 -1.39 -9.13 15.59
CA CYS A 164 -0.21 -9.23 14.74
C CYS A 164 0.56 -7.90 14.67
N ALA A 165 -0.15 -6.79 14.44
CA ALA A 165 0.47 -5.48 14.40
C ALA A 165 1.12 -5.10 15.74
N GLU A 166 0.47 -5.37 16.87
CA GLU A 166 1.02 -5.12 18.20
C GLU A 166 2.30 -5.92 18.45
N ARG A 167 2.29 -7.23 18.14
CA ARG A 167 3.47 -8.09 18.23
C ARG A 167 4.66 -7.55 17.43
N ASN A 168 4.38 -7.03 16.23
CA ASN A 168 5.39 -6.48 15.32
C ASN A 168 5.66 -4.99 15.54
N ARG A 169 5.04 -4.36 16.55
CA ARG A 169 5.15 -2.93 16.86
C ARG A 169 4.76 -2.02 15.67
N VAL A 170 3.84 -2.48 14.85
CA VAL A 170 3.25 -1.77 13.72
C VAL A 170 1.97 -1.08 14.16
N VAL A 171 1.79 0.18 13.76
CA VAL A 171 0.57 0.94 14.03
C VAL A 171 -0.34 0.93 12.81
N LEU A 172 -1.46 0.20 12.89
CA LEU A 172 -2.50 0.19 11.86
C LEU A 172 -3.43 1.40 11.96
N LYS A 173 -2.87 2.60 11.81
CA LYS A 173 -3.61 3.87 11.76
C LYS A 173 -2.93 4.86 10.83
N LEU A 174 -3.72 5.54 9.99
CA LEU A 174 -3.23 6.64 9.16
C LEU A 174 -2.82 7.83 10.04
N ARG A 175 -1.62 8.35 9.80
CA ARG A 175 -1.04 9.54 10.42
C ARG A 175 -1.49 10.76 9.61
N LYS A 176 -2.14 11.72 10.24
CA LYS A 176 -2.60 12.95 9.58
C LYS A 176 -1.72 14.10 10.01
N LYS A 177 -1.36 14.97 9.07
CA LYS A 177 -0.75 16.25 9.40
C LYS A 177 -1.70 17.01 10.33
N GLY A 178 -1.21 17.36 11.52
CA GLY A 178 -1.94 18.26 12.41
C GLY A 178 -2.18 19.59 11.70
N ASN A 179 -3.37 20.15 11.86
CA ASN A 179 -3.61 21.56 11.51
C ASN A 179 -2.83 22.47 12.46
#